data_AF-A0A413I539-F1
#
_entry.id   AF-A0A413I539-F1
#
_cell.length_a   1.000
_cell.length_b   1.000
_cell.length_c   1.000
_cell.angle_alpha   90.00
_cell.angle_beta   90.00
_cell.angle_gamma   90.00
#
_symmetry.space_group_name_H-M   'P 1'
#
loop_
_entity.id
_entity.type
_entity.pdbx_description
1 polymer ?
#
loop_
_entity_poly.entity_id
_entity_poly.type
_entity_poly.pdbx_seq_one_letter_code
_entity_poly.pdbx_strand_id
1 'polypeptide(L)'
;MKNRNRKLRGMKWFWILGVLLGAGGPVRAQMDSVVICLEKIKTATEDSVRLEYAGEIEYFIRSSAFGSYRTEKPVKYLGYKRSDDAGIELFSWAVPLREGQAFYNLFRFKNPERSYLIKALPGDRMAWLFYDFVPFEHQKQGYVLLLGWSKTRNTNRKAVWVACFHPDGTVTYNHPLLRKGESRSASLTFEYALDASMLLKQDKNGKRILFDHLAPTDPKYEGYFMFYGPDASCDALVLKKEEWWYEENLTN
;
A
#
# COMPACT_ATOMS: atom_id res chain seq x y z
N MET A 1 -5.43 -12.79 -53.26
CA MET A 1 -5.34 -14.24 -52.96
C MET A 1 -4.53 -14.46 -51.68
N LYS A 2 -5.09 -15.20 -50.71
CA LYS A 2 -4.51 -15.87 -49.50
C LYS A 2 -3.42 -15.13 -48.68
N ASN A 3 -3.63 -14.67 -47.45
CA ASN A 3 -4.05 -15.30 -46.17
C ASN A 3 -2.95 -16.12 -45.44
N ARG A 4 -2.66 -15.67 -44.20
CA ARG A 4 -2.25 -16.39 -42.97
C ARG A 4 -0.79 -16.79 -42.65
N ASN A 5 -0.36 -16.24 -41.50
CA ASN A 5 0.12 -16.91 -40.26
C ASN A 5 1.60 -17.14 -39.95
N ARG A 6 1.97 -16.55 -38.79
CA ARG A 6 2.73 -17.08 -37.64
C ARG A 6 4.21 -17.49 -37.81
N LYS A 7 5.06 -16.83 -37.01
CA LYS A 7 5.78 -17.49 -35.89
C LYS A 7 6.39 -16.45 -34.94
N LEU A 8 5.77 -16.30 -33.77
CA LEU A 8 6.41 -15.72 -32.56
C LEU A 8 7.53 -16.68 -32.14
N ARG A 9 8.75 -16.15 -31.99
CA ARG A 9 9.92 -16.88 -31.49
C ARG A 9 9.84 -17.00 -29.97
N GLY A 10 10.35 -18.13 -29.49
CA GLY A 10 10.06 -18.70 -28.19
C GLY A 10 10.57 -17.91 -26.99
N MET A 11 9.74 -17.89 -25.96
CA MET A 11 10.06 -17.48 -24.60
C MET A 11 10.76 -18.67 -23.92
N LYS A 12 11.99 -18.50 -23.45
CA LYS A 12 12.75 -19.53 -22.73
C LYS A 12 12.24 -19.58 -21.29
N TRP A 13 11.58 -20.68 -20.91
CA TRP A 13 11.24 -20.98 -19.53
C TRP A 13 12.48 -21.55 -18.84
N PHE A 14 13.01 -20.85 -17.84
CA PHE A 14 14.01 -21.42 -16.94
C PHE A 14 13.28 -22.23 -15.85
N TRP A 15 13.55 -23.54 -15.83
CA TRP A 15 13.12 -24.42 -14.76
C TRP A 15 13.91 -24.12 -13.49
N ILE A 16 13.23 -23.74 -12.40
CA ILE A 16 13.83 -23.74 -11.07
C ILE A 16 13.50 -25.09 -10.43
N LEU A 17 14.56 -25.83 -10.07
CA LEU A 17 14.52 -27.14 -9.44
C LEU A 17 13.74 -27.09 -8.13
N GLY A 18 12.75 -27.97 -7.99
CA GLY A 18 11.99 -28.15 -6.75
C GLY A 18 12.84 -28.77 -5.65
N VAL A 19 12.85 -28.14 -4.49
CA VAL A 19 13.34 -28.73 -3.23
C VAL A 19 12.12 -29.12 -2.39
N LEU A 20 11.92 -30.42 -2.24
CA LEU A 20 11.07 -31.02 -1.20
C LEU A 20 11.74 -30.81 0.15
N LEU A 21 11.05 -30.24 1.16
CA LEU A 21 11.36 -30.42 2.59
C LEU A 21 10.33 -29.72 3.50
N GLY A 22 9.65 -30.48 4.37
CA GLY A 22 8.97 -30.07 5.61
C GLY A 22 7.87 -29.00 5.52
N ALA A 23 6.87 -29.03 6.41
CA ALA A 23 5.79 -28.04 6.44
C ALA A 23 6.25 -26.56 6.59
N GLY A 24 7.55 -26.31 6.83
CA GLY A 24 8.16 -24.98 6.84
C GLY A 24 9.20 -24.68 5.75
N GLY A 25 9.56 -25.62 4.87
CA GLY A 25 10.55 -25.38 3.80
C GLY A 25 10.03 -24.61 2.58
N PRO A 26 8.79 -24.83 2.07
CA PRO A 26 8.26 -24.10 0.92
C PRO A 26 8.15 -22.59 1.16
N VAL A 27 7.67 -22.19 2.35
CA VAL A 27 7.51 -20.76 2.72
C VAL A 27 8.84 -20.05 2.83
N ARG A 28 9.85 -20.70 3.41
CA ARG A 28 11.18 -20.11 3.55
C ARG A 28 11.81 -19.89 2.17
N ALA A 29 11.71 -20.87 1.28
CA ALA A 29 12.21 -20.75 -0.09
C ALA A 29 11.51 -19.61 -0.86
N GLN A 30 10.21 -19.42 -0.67
CA GLN A 30 9.46 -18.33 -1.30
C GLN A 30 9.93 -16.95 -0.84
N MET A 31 10.17 -16.76 0.46
CA MET A 31 10.66 -15.49 0.98
C MET A 31 12.12 -15.24 0.59
N ASP A 32 12.95 -16.28 0.49
CA ASP A 32 14.30 -16.17 -0.05
C ASP A 32 14.27 -15.70 -1.51
N SER A 33 13.31 -16.19 -2.33
CA SER A 33 13.08 -15.68 -3.68
C SER A 33 12.65 -14.21 -3.70
N VAL A 34 11.77 -13.78 -2.80
CA VAL A 34 11.37 -12.36 -2.69
C VAL A 34 12.59 -11.48 -2.35
N VAL A 35 13.46 -11.92 -1.43
CA VAL A 35 14.72 -11.22 -1.11
C VAL A 35 15.59 -11.06 -2.35
N ILE A 36 15.75 -12.13 -3.15
CA ILE A 36 16.53 -12.08 -4.39
C ILE A 36 15.92 -11.06 -5.37
N CYS A 37 14.61 -11.08 -5.59
CA CYS A 37 13.95 -10.12 -6.49
C CYS A 37 14.17 -8.67 -6.03
N LEU A 38 14.06 -8.38 -4.73
CA LEU A 38 14.28 -7.04 -4.18
C LEU A 38 15.72 -6.56 -4.33
N GLU A 39 16.72 -7.42 -4.13
CA GLU A 39 18.12 -7.08 -4.38
C GLU A 39 18.39 -6.89 -5.89
N LYS A 40 17.73 -7.65 -6.76
CA LYS A 40 17.81 -7.45 -8.22
C LYS A 40 17.19 -6.13 -8.65
N ILE A 41 16.03 -5.74 -8.10
CA ILE A 41 15.43 -4.42 -8.34
C ILE A 41 16.42 -3.30 -7.97
N LYS A 42 17.04 -3.42 -6.80
CA LYS A 42 17.98 -2.42 -6.28
C LYS A 42 19.24 -2.28 -7.13
N THR A 43 19.75 -3.39 -7.68
CA THR A 43 21.02 -3.43 -8.42
C THR A 43 20.87 -3.23 -9.93
N ALA A 44 19.67 -3.41 -10.48
CA ALA A 44 19.41 -3.22 -11.91
C ALA A 44 19.52 -1.75 -12.34
N THR A 45 20.06 -1.53 -13.54
CA THR A 45 20.24 -0.21 -14.18
C THR A 45 19.10 0.18 -15.13
N GLU A 46 18.36 -0.82 -15.63
CA GLU A 46 17.24 -0.63 -16.55
C GLU A 46 15.90 -0.80 -15.83
N ASP A 47 14.99 0.15 -16.06
CA ASP A 47 13.66 0.17 -15.45
C ASP A 47 12.82 -1.05 -15.85
N SER A 48 12.99 -1.56 -17.07
CA SER A 48 12.32 -2.78 -17.55
C SER A 48 12.66 -4.00 -16.68
N VAL A 49 13.94 -4.17 -16.34
CA VAL A 49 14.42 -5.28 -15.48
C VAL A 49 13.91 -5.11 -14.06
N ARG A 50 13.86 -3.87 -13.54
CA ARG A 50 13.28 -3.60 -12.22
C ARG A 50 11.81 -3.99 -12.17
N LEU A 51 11.04 -3.63 -13.19
CA LEU A 51 9.61 -3.93 -13.28
C LEU A 51 9.32 -5.42 -13.48
N GLU A 52 10.18 -6.14 -14.19
CA GLU A 52 10.11 -7.60 -14.36
C GLU A 52 10.22 -8.31 -13.00
N TYR A 53 11.30 -8.07 -12.26
CA TYR A 53 11.49 -8.66 -10.93
C TYR A 53 10.42 -8.21 -9.93
N ALA A 54 9.91 -6.98 -10.05
CA ALA A 54 8.80 -6.51 -9.22
C ALA A 54 7.51 -7.30 -9.48
N GLY A 55 7.27 -7.75 -10.71
CA GLY A 55 6.14 -8.62 -11.04
C GLY A 55 6.30 -10.04 -10.47
N GLU A 56 7.51 -10.57 -10.41
CA GLU A 56 7.77 -11.91 -9.87
C GLU A 56 7.50 -12.02 -8.35
N ILE A 57 7.69 -10.93 -7.60
CA ILE A 57 7.42 -10.89 -6.16
C ILE A 57 5.97 -11.32 -5.85
N GLU A 58 5.00 -10.90 -6.66
CA GLU A 58 3.60 -11.28 -6.50
C GLU A 58 3.43 -12.80 -6.54
N TYR A 59 4.06 -13.47 -7.51
CA TYR A 59 3.98 -14.92 -7.66
C TYR A 59 4.49 -15.65 -6.42
N PHE A 60 5.67 -15.27 -5.93
CA PHE A 60 6.25 -15.89 -4.73
C PHE A 60 5.39 -15.69 -3.50
N ILE A 61 4.86 -14.48 -3.27
CA ILE A 61 3.97 -14.20 -2.14
C ILE A 61 2.67 -14.98 -2.26
N ARG A 62 2.02 -15.01 -3.43
CA ARG A 62 0.76 -15.76 -3.64
C ARG A 62 0.92 -17.27 -3.45
N SER A 63 2.10 -17.80 -3.73
CA SER A 63 2.41 -19.22 -3.51
C SER A 63 2.60 -19.57 -2.02
N SER A 64 2.73 -18.57 -1.15
CA SER A 64 2.85 -18.76 0.30
C SER A 64 1.49 -18.90 0.98
N ALA A 65 1.44 -19.64 2.09
CA ALA A 65 0.24 -19.71 2.91
C ALA A 65 -0.09 -18.32 3.50
N PHE A 66 -1.38 -17.98 3.58
CA PHE A 66 -1.84 -16.75 4.24
C PHE A 66 -1.28 -16.66 5.67
N GLY A 67 -0.76 -15.49 6.05
CA GLY A 67 -0.23 -15.26 7.40
C GLY A 67 1.08 -15.98 7.71
N SER A 68 1.72 -16.62 6.73
CA SER A 68 2.96 -17.38 6.94
C SER A 68 4.22 -16.51 7.03
N TYR A 69 4.14 -15.23 6.66
CA TYR A 69 5.25 -14.29 6.76
C TYR A 69 5.59 -13.98 8.22
N ARG A 70 6.89 -14.09 8.56
CA ARG A 70 7.42 -13.93 9.92
C ARG A 70 7.96 -12.53 10.12
N THR A 71 7.28 -11.72 10.93
CA THR A 71 7.66 -10.33 11.20
C THR A 71 8.90 -10.21 12.08
N GLU A 72 9.32 -11.27 12.77
CA GLU A 72 10.55 -11.28 13.58
C GLU A 72 11.82 -11.29 12.72
N LYS A 73 11.69 -11.64 11.42
CA LYS A 73 12.77 -11.63 10.44
C LYS A 73 12.32 -10.84 9.21
N PRO A 74 12.17 -9.50 9.31
CA PRO A 74 11.62 -8.70 8.24
C PRO A 74 12.54 -8.71 7.02
N VAL A 75 11.96 -8.92 5.84
CA VAL A 75 12.61 -8.73 4.55
C VAL A 75 12.74 -7.23 4.29
N LYS A 76 13.97 -6.77 4.06
CA LYS A 76 14.26 -5.36 3.79
C LYS A 76 13.52 -4.90 2.52
N TYR A 77 12.91 -3.71 2.57
CA TYR A 77 12.14 -3.10 1.48
C TYR A 77 10.80 -3.78 1.15
N LEU A 78 10.38 -4.78 1.93
CA LEU A 78 9.05 -5.36 1.86
C LEU A 78 8.21 -4.88 3.05
N GLY A 79 7.16 -4.10 2.77
CA GLY A 79 6.12 -3.78 3.73
C GLY A 79 5.23 -4.99 3.99
N TYR A 80 4.84 -5.18 5.25
CA TYR A 80 3.86 -6.20 5.63
C TYR A 80 2.95 -5.70 6.74
N LYS A 81 1.65 -5.91 6.57
CA LYS A 81 0.63 -5.69 7.61
C LYS A 81 -0.39 -6.82 7.57
N ARG A 82 -0.85 -7.29 8.74
CA ARG A 82 -1.90 -8.30 8.85
C ARG A 82 -2.93 -7.91 9.90
N SER A 83 -4.18 -8.29 9.65
CA SER A 83 -5.27 -8.37 10.61
C SER A 83 -5.80 -9.80 10.61
N ASP A 84 -5.59 -10.52 11.71
CA ASP A 84 -6.04 -11.90 11.86
C ASP A 84 -7.58 -11.98 11.96
N ASP A 85 -8.20 -11.05 12.69
CA ASP A 85 -9.66 -10.98 12.88
C ASP A 85 -10.40 -10.76 11.56
N ALA A 86 -9.91 -9.85 10.72
CA ALA A 86 -10.51 -9.59 9.41
C ALA A 86 -10.06 -10.58 8.33
N GLY A 87 -9.03 -11.40 8.61
CA GLY A 87 -8.44 -12.29 7.61
C GLY A 87 -7.86 -11.54 6.42
N ILE A 88 -7.21 -10.40 6.65
CA ILE A 88 -6.58 -9.57 5.61
C ILE A 88 -5.07 -9.49 5.87
N GLU A 89 -4.26 -9.64 4.83
CA GLU A 89 -2.85 -9.25 4.85
C GLU A 89 -2.50 -8.37 3.65
N LEU A 90 -1.56 -7.47 3.85
CA LEU A 90 -1.04 -6.51 2.89
C LEU A 90 0.47 -6.72 2.79
N PHE A 91 0.96 -6.95 1.59
CA PHE A 91 2.37 -6.80 1.24
C PHE A 91 2.53 -5.59 0.33
N SER A 92 3.54 -4.77 0.55
CA SER A 92 3.79 -3.60 -0.29
C SER A 92 5.27 -3.39 -0.58
N TRP A 93 5.59 -2.99 -1.81
CA TRP A 93 6.95 -2.65 -2.21
C TRP A 93 6.97 -1.51 -3.22
N ALA A 94 8.04 -0.72 -3.17
CA ALA A 94 8.28 0.38 -4.09
C ALA A 94 9.44 0.03 -5.02
N VAL A 95 9.30 0.40 -6.28
CA VAL A 95 10.32 0.20 -7.32
C VAL A 95 10.82 1.58 -7.75
N PRO A 96 12.07 1.95 -7.44
CA PRO A 96 12.64 3.18 -7.94
C PRO A 96 12.82 3.07 -9.45
N LEU A 97 12.38 4.09 -10.19
CA LEU A 97 12.52 4.20 -11.65
C LEU A 97 13.30 5.47 -11.97
N ARG A 98 13.72 5.65 -13.22
CA ARG A 98 14.39 6.89 -13.65
C ARG A 98 13.49 8.10 -13.45
N GLU A 99 12.22 7.96 -13.83
CA GLU A 99 11.19 8.99 -13.73
C GLU A 99 10.19 8.65 -12.62
N GLY A 100 10.62 8.68 -11.35
CA GLY A 100 9.76 8.51 -10.18
C GLY A 100 9.79 7.10 -9.59
N GLN A 101 8.64 6.60 -9.14
CA GLN A 101 8.53 5.30 -8.47
C GLN A 101 7.26 4.57 -8.91
N ALA A 102 7.35 3.25 -9.06
CA ALA A 102 6.17 2.40 -9.12
C ALA A 102 5.89 1.82 -7.72
N PHE A 103 4.62 1.61 -7.41
CA PHE A 103 4.15 1.02 -6.16
C PHE A 103 3.32 -0.22 -6.42
N TYR A 104 3.54 -1.24 -5.60
CA TYR A 104 2.82 -2.50 -5.64
C TYR A 104 2.25 -2.76 -4.26
N ASN A 105 0.96 -3.07 -4.20
CA ASN A 105 0.25 -3.39 -2.98
C ASN A 105 -0.58 -4.65 -3.21
N LEU A 106 -0.16 -5.77 -2.63
CA LEU A 106 -0.84 -7.05 -2.71
C LEU A 106 -1.66 -7.27 -1.44
N PHE A 107 -2.97 -7.17 -1.57
CA PHE A 107 -3.91 -7.56 -0.52
C PHE A 107 -4.31 -9.02 -0.72
N ARG A 108 -4.30 -9.82 0.36
CA ARG A 108 -4.86 -11.16 0.38
C ARG A 108 -5.94 -11.22 1.45
N PHE A 109 -7.08 -11.80 1.07
CA PHE A 109 -8.22 -12.05 1.94
C PHE A 109 -8.32 -13.56 2.14
N LYS A 110 -8.58 -13.99 3.37
CA LYS A 110 -8.73 -15.40 3.73
C LYS A 110 -10.15 -15.90 3.49
N ASN A 111 -11.17 -15.07 3.70
CA ASN A 111 -12.58 -15.47 3.73
C ASN A 111 -13.48 -14.51 2.91
N PRO A 112 -13.91 -14.89 1.69
CA PRO A 112 -13.37 -15.99 0.89
C PRO A 112 -11.93 -15.71 0.45
N GLU A 113 -11.21 -16.76 0.05
CA GLU A 113 -9.84 -16.60 -0.44
C GLU A 113 -9.82 -15.77 -1.72
N ARG A 114 -9.24 -14.56 -1.64
CA ARG A 114 -9.10 -13.62 -2.76
C ARG A 114 -7.81 -12.85 -2.64
N SER A 115 -7.33 -12.30 -3.75
CA SER A 115 -6.07 -11.57 -3.75
C SER A 115 -6.07 -10.49 -4.83
N TYR A 116 -5.74 -9.27 -4.42
CA TYR A 116 -5.86 -8.05 -5.22
C TYR A 116 -4.49 -7.39 -5.31
N LEU A 117 -3.95 -7.28 -6.51
CA LEU A 117 -2.75 -6.49 -6.76
C LEU A 117 -3.16 -5.10 -7.24
N ILE A 118 -2.84 -4.08 -6.46
CA ILE A 118 -2.92 -2.69 -6.85
C ILE A 118 -1.51 -2.25 -7.25
N LYS A 119 -1.30 -2.12 -8.57
CA LYS A 119 -0.08 -1.58 -9.16
C LYS A 119 -0.31 -0.14 -9.60
N ALA A 120 0.63 0.73 -9.28
CA ALA A 120 0.67 2.10 -9.77
C ALA A 120 2.05 2.39 -10.35
N LEU A 121 2.08 2.96 -11.56
CA LEU A 121 3.27 3.46 -12.23
C LEU A 121 3.41 4.97 -12.01
N PRO A 122 4.60 5.56 -12.27
CA PRO A 122 4.76 7.00 -12.24
C PRO A 122 3.72 7.71 -13.13
N GLY A 123 3.08 8.74 -12.58
CA GLY A 123 2.02 9.49 -13.26
C GLY A 123 0.60 8.96 -13.01
N ASP A 124 0.44 7.76 -12.46
CA ASP A 124 -0.88 7.25 -12.11
C ASP A 124 -1.51 8.06 -10.96
N ARG A 125 -2.82 8.31 -11.06
CA ARG A 125 -3.58 9.06 -10.05
C ARG A 125 -3.56 8.40 -8.66
N MET A 126 -3.44 7.07 -8.61
CA MET A 126 -3.43 6.26 -7.38
C MET A 126 -2.03 5.69 -7.07
N ALA A 127 -0.99 6.51 -7.20
CA ALA A 127 0.38 6.13 -6.86
C ALA A 127 0.68 6.23 -5.36
N TRP A 128 0.22 5.22 -4.60
CA TRP A 128 0.43 5.12 -3.14
C TRP A 128 1.08 3.80 -2.75
N LEU A 129 2.07 3.87 -1.86
CA LEU A 129 2.55 2.73 -1.09
C LEU A 129 1.73 2.62 0.19
N PHE A 130 0.80 1.66 0.25
CA PHE A 130 0.03 1.41 1.46
C PHE A 130 0.89 0.69 2.49
N TYR A 131 0.87 1.16 3.73
CA TYR A 131 1.67 0.62 4.82
C TYR A 131 0.84 0.17 6.01
N ASP A 132 -0.42 0.60 6.08
CA ASP A 132 -1.35 0.15 7.12
C ASP A 132 -2.79 0.15 6.60
N PHE A 133 -3.66 -0.57 7.29
CA PHE A 133 -5.08 -0.62 6.98
C PHE A 133 -5.96 -0.89 8.20
N VAL A 134 -7.22 -0.48 8.13
CA VAL A 134 -8.27 -0.77 9.12
C VAL A 134 -9.53 -1.23 8.40
N PRO A 135 -9.97 -2.50 8.58
CA PRO A 135 -11.23 -2.98 8.05
C PRO A 135 -12.40 -2.40 8.87
N PHE A 136 -13.49 -2.05 8.20
CA PHE A 136 -14.72 -1.59 8.84
C PHE A 136 -15.94 -1.90 7.97
N GLU A 137 -17.13 -1.82 8.55
CA GLU A 137 -18.38 -2.04 7.83
C GLU A 137 -19.21 -0.77 7.78
N HIS A 138 -19.95 -0.60 6.70
CA HIS A 138 -20.98 0.42 6.55
C HIS A 138 -22.19 -0.17 5.83
N GLN A 139 -23.36 -0.13 6.45
CA GLN A 139 -24.61 -0.68 5.91
C GLN A 139 -24.46 -2.15 5.44
N LYS A 140 -23.77 -2.97 6.25
CA LYS A 140 -23.44 -4.40 5.95
C LYS A 140 -22.48 -4.61 4.76
N GLN A 141 -21.94 -3.56 4.18
CA GLN A 141 -20.88 -3.63 3.17
C GLN A 141 -19.52 -3.46 3.87
N GLY A 142 -18.59 -4.36 3.57
CA GLY A 142 -17.22 -4.28 4.08
C GLY A 142 -16.37 -3.30 3.29
N TYR A 143 -15.60 -2.49 4.01
CA TYR A 143 -14.65 -1.50 3.52
C TYR A 143 -13.30 -1.67 4.21
N VAL A 144 -12.27 -1.09 3.61
CA VAL A 144 -10.94 -1.01 4.19
C VAL A 144 -10.46 0.42 4.12
N LEU A 145 -10.15 1.01 5.27
CA LEU A 145 -9.46 2.27 5.37
C LEU A 145 -7.96 2.03 5.15
N LEU A 146 -7.36 2.65 4.14
CA LEU A 146 -5.98 2.46 3.75
C LEU A 146 -5.13 3.68 4.12
N LEU A 147 -3.97 3.44 4.74
CA LEU A 147 -2.98 4.48 5.04
C LEU A 147 -1.83 4.34 4.05
N GLY A 148 -1.63 5.38 3.24
CA GLY A 148 -0.68 5.40 2.14
C GLY A 148 0.39 6.47 2.31
N TRP A 149 1.58 6.19 1.78
CA TRP A 149 2.65 7.15 1.58
C TRP A 149 2.95 7.32 0.08
N SER A 150 3.31 8.52 -0.31
CA SER A 150 3.79 8.85 -1.65
C SER A 150 4.71 10.08 -1.57
N LYS A 151 5.22 10.54 -2.70
CA LYS A 151 5.96 11.79 -2.79
C LYS A 151 5.80 12.45 -4.15
N THR A 152 5.95 13.76 -4.19
CA THR A 152 6.20 14.50 -5.43
C THR A 152 7.71 14.70 -5.61
N ARG A 153 8.09 15.52 -6.59
CA ARG A 153 9.48 15.98 -6.72
C ARG A 153 9.93 16.81 -5.51
N ASN A 154 9.02 17.55 -4.88
CA ASN A 154 9.35 18.61 -3.92
C ASN A 154 8.71 18.43 -2.54
N THR A 155 7.85 17.42 -2.34
CA THR A 155 7.08 17.23 -1.12
C THR A 155 6.86 15.75 -0.83
N ASN A 156 6.68 15.43 0.45
CA ASN A 156 6.15 14.15 0.89
C ASN A 156 4.62 14.20 0.89
N ARG A 157 3.99 13.03 0.73
CA ARG A 157 2.54 12.88 0.86
C ARG A 157 2.18 11.70 1.74
N LYS A 158 1.13 11.87 2.54
CA LYS A 158 0.41 10.78 3.19
C LYS A 158 -1.07 10.90 2.92
N ALA A 159 -1.78 9.77 2.91
CA ALA A 159 -3.21 9.80 2.70
C ALA A 159 -3.93 8.69 3.43
N VAL A 160 -5.20 8.97 3.73
CA VAL A 160 -6.21 8.00 4.11
C VAL A 160 -7.16 7.82 2.93
N TRP A 161 -7.43 6.57 2.54
CA TRP A 161 -8.35 6.23 1.47
C TRP A 161 -9.39 5.22 1.94
N VAL A 162 -10.65 5.40 1.58
CA VAL A 162 -11.69 4.40 1.77
C VAL A 162 -11.76 3.51 0.53
N ALA A 163 -11.41 2.24 0.68
CA ALA A 163 -11.42 1.25 -0.40
C ALA A 163 -12.51 0.19 -0.20
N CYS A 164 -13.11 -0.26 -1.30
CA CYS A 164 -13.98 -1.43 -1.36
C CYS A 164 -13.39 -2.44 -2.34
N PHE A 165 -13.20 -3.68 -1.88
CA PHE A 165 -12.67 -4.78 -2.68
C PHE A 165 -13.82 -5.65 -3.17
N HIS A 166 -13.99 -5.74 -4.49
CA HIS A 166 -15.14 -6.40 -5.09
C HIS A 166 -14.85 -7.85 -5.46
N PRO A 167 -15.87 -8.73 -5.49
CA PRO A 167 -15.72 -10.11 -5.92
C PRO A 167 -15.16 -10.31 -7.34
N ASP A 168 -15.37 -9.34 -8.23
CA ASP A 168 -14.90 -9.35 -9.62
C ASP A 168 -13.42 -9.02 -9.77
N GLY A 169 -12.71 -8.77 -8.67
CA GLY A 169 -11.29 -8.42 -8.64
C GLY A 169 -11.01 -6.92 -8.71
N THR A 170 -12.04 -6.07 -8.85
CA THR A 170 -11.87 -4.61 -8.87
C THR A 170 -11.77 -4.02 -7.46
N VAL A 171 -11.15 -2.84 -7.36
CA VAL A 171 -11.07 -2.05 -6.12
C VAL A 171 -11.57 -0.64 -6.41
N THR A 172 -12.55 -0.17 -5.66
CA THR A 172 -13.10 1.19 -5.82
C THR A 172 -12.82 2.06 -4.60
N TYR A 173 -12.64 3.37 -4.84
CA TYR A 173 -12.16 4.35 -3.85
C TYR A 173 -13.08 5.58 -3.70
N ASN A 174 -14.27 5.55 -4.29
CA ASN A 174 -15.19 6.69 -4.37
C ASN A 174 -16.29 6.63 -3.29
N HIS A 175 -15.95 6.17 -2.09
CA HIS A 175 -16.88 5.95 -0.98
C HIS A 175 -16.73 7.05 0.09
N PRO A 176 -17.63 8.04 0.15
CA PRO A 176 -17.44 9.24 0.95
C PRO A 176 -17.78 9.01 2.43
N LEU A 177 -17.01 8.14 3.09
CA LEU A 177 -17.20 7.71 4.48
C LEU A 177 -16.27 8.42 5.47
N LEU A 178 -15.48 9.40 5.02
CA LEU A 178 -14.76 10.33 5.89
C LEU A 178 -15.58 11.61 6.05
N ARG A 179 -15.77 12.08 7.28
CA ARG A 179 -16.62 13.23 7.61
C ARG A 179 -15.84 14.31 8.33
N LYS A 180 -16.01 15.56 7.90
CA LYS A 180 -15.57 16.76 8.63
C LYS A 180 -16.73 17.76 8.65
N GLY A 181 -17.42 17.85 9.78
CA GLY A 181 -18.71 18.56 9.86
C GLY A 181 -19.73 17.97 8.88
N GLU A 182 -20.28 18.81 8.01
CA GLU A 182 -21.24 18.40 6.97
C GLU A 182 -20.56 17.83 5.72
N SER A 183 -19.25 18.07 5.55
CA SER A 183 -18.52 17.63 4.38
C SER A 183 -18.19 16.14 4.46
N ARG A 184 -18.27 15.45 3.32
CA ARG A 184 -17.91 14.04 3.17
C ARG A 184 -16.88 13.87 2.06
N SER A 185 -15.90 12.99 2.28
CA SER A 185 -14.89 12.64 1.28
C SER A 185 -14.55 11.15 1.35
N ALA A 186 -14.02 10.61 0.26
CA ALA A 186 -13.52 9.24 0.21
C ALA A 186 -12.03 9.13 0.56
N SER A 187 -11.36 10.26 0.66
CA SER A 187 -9.95 10.34 1.04
C SER A 187 -9.63 11.64 1.75
N LEU A 188 -8.52 11.61 2.49
CA LEU A 188 -7.88 12.73 3.16
C LEU A 188 -6.40 12.67 2.81
N THR A 189 -5.86 13.72 2.22
CA THR A 189 -4.46 13.77 1.76
C THR A 189 -3.72 14.90 2.44
N PHE A 190 -2.49 14.62 2.84
CA PHE A 190 -1.57 15.51 3.52
C PHE A 190 -0.33 15.68 2.66
N GLU A 191 0.14 16.90 2.48
CA GLU A 191 1.35 17.23 1.75
C GLU A 191 2.25 18.11 2.63
N TYR A 192 3.53 17.76 2.70
CA TYR A 192 4.48 18.39 3.62
C TYR A 192 5.91 18.37 3.08
N ALA A 193 6.80 19.11 3.75
CA ALA A 193 8.19 19.26 3.36
C ALA A 193 8.93 17.91 3.27
N LEU A 194 9.96 17.84 2.41
CA LEU A 194 10.74 16.62 2.19
C LEU A 194 11.54 16.20 3.43
N ASP A 195 11.95 17.16 4.25
CA ASP A 195 12.73 17.02 5.48
C ASP A 195 11.87 16.92 6.74
N ALA A 196 10.56 17.14 6.64
CA ALA A 196 9.61 16.93 7.73
C ALA A 196 9.11 15.47 7.79
N SER A 197 8.66 15.06 8.96
CA SER A 197 8.04 13.74 9.20
C SER A 197 6.68 13.90 9.84
N MET A 198 5.62 13.46 9.16
CA MET A 198 4.24 13.52 9.65
C MET A 198 3.79 12.18 10.22
N LEU A 199 3.18 12.15 11.40
CA LEU A 199 2.47 11.00 11.94
C LEU A 199 1.19 10.74 11.14
N LEU A 200 0.94 9.47 10.82
CA LEU A 200 -0.37 8.97 10.38
C LEU A 200 -0.42 7.47 10.69
N LYS A 201 -1.13 7.09 11.75
CA LYS A 201 -1.18 5.72 12.24
C LYS A 201 -2.52 5.42 12.90
N GLN A 202 -2.91 4.15 12.93
CA GLN A 202 -3.99 3.73 13.80
C GLN A 202 -3.59 3.73 15.28
N ASP A 203 -4.56 3.91 16.17
CA ASP A 203 -4.40 3.64 17.60
C ASP A 203 -4.37 2.12 17.88
N LYS A 204 -4.07 1.74 19.12
CA LYS A 204 -3.90 0.32 19.50
C LYS A 204 -5.14 -0.54 19.22
N ASN A 205 -6.32 0.06 19.14
CA ASN A 205 -7.59 -0.66 18.99
C ASN A 205 -8.20 -0.49 17.59
N GLY A 206 -7.53 0.19 16.66
CA GLY A 206 -8.04 0.48 15.32
C GLY A 206 -9.29 1.37 15.31
N LYS A 207 -9.63 2.02 16.44
CA LYS A 207 -10.84 2.88 16.55
C LYS A 207 -10.57 4.31 16.14
N ARG A 208 -9.30 4.70 16.14
CA ARG A 208 -8.84 6.03 15.75
C ARG A 208 -7.67 5.94 14.80
N ILE A 209 -7.61 6.82 13.83
CA ILE A 209 -6.40 7.13 13.06
C ILE A 209 -5.89 8.47 13.56
N LEU A 210 -4.72 8.47 14.19
CA LEU A 210 -4.05 9.66 14.71
C LEU A 210 -3.09 10.21 13.67
N PHE A 211 -3.07 11.52 13.51
CA PHE A 211 -2.15 12.20 12.62
C PHE A 211 -1.76 13.58 13.14
N ASP A 212 -0.57 14.03 12.76
CA ASP A 212 -0.12 15.38 13.12
C ASP A 212 -0.93 16.41 12.34
N HIS A 213 -1.26 17.52 13.00
CA HIS A 213 -1.73 18.70 12.30
C HIS A 213 -0.56 19.35 11.56
N LEU A 214 -0.78 19.76 10.32
CA LEU A 214 0.25 20.35 9.46
C LEU A 214 0.02 21.84 9.28
N ALA A 215 1.04 22.63 9.58
CA ALA A 215 1.04 24.08 9.39
C ALA A 215 2.30 24.51 8.62
N PRO A 216 2.25 25.65 7.89
CA PRO A 216 3.45 26.23 7.30
C PRO A 216 4.39 26.74 8.40
N THR A 217 5.70 26.71 8.14
CA THR A 217 6.73 27.26 9.05
C THR A 217 6.60 28.76 9.32
N ASP A 218 5.95 29.49 8.41
CA ASP A 218 5.62 30.91 8.51
C ASP A 218 4.27 31.14 7.79
N PRO A 219 3.34 31.94 8.34
CA PRO A 219 2.04 32.21 7.71
C PRO A 219 2.10 32.66 6.25
N LYS A 220 3.18 33.34 5.83
CA LYS A 220 3.35 33.76 4.43
C LYS A 220 3.51 32.59 3.44
N TYR A 221 3.81 31.39 3.93
CA TYR A 221 3.97 30.17 3.14
C TYR A 221 2.69 29.32 3.08
N GLU A 222 1.55 29.86 3.49
CA GLU A 222 0.27 29.20 3.32
C GLU A 222 0.04 28.79 1.85
N GLY A 223 -0.36 27.52 1.63
CA GLY A 223 -0.51 26.91 0.31
C GLY A 223 0.79 26.37 -0.31
N TYR A 224 1.96 26.72 0.22
CA TYR A 224 3.25 26.20 -0.25
C TYR A 224 3.70 25.00 0.59
N PHE A 225 3.12 23.83 0.30
CA PHE A 225 3.29 22.60 1.11
C PHE A 225 4.73 22.11 1.30
N MET A 226 5.69 22.57 0.49
CA MET A 226 7.12 22.31 0.72
C MET A 226 7.68 22.99 1.99
N PHE A 227 6.92 23.89 2.61
CA PHE A 227 7.24 24.54 3.88
C PHE A 227 6.30 24.08 5.02
N TYR A 228 5.50 23.04 4.80
CA TYR A 228 4.59 22.52 5.83
C TYR A 228 5.27 21.43 6.67
N GLY A 229 4.97 21.42 7.96
CA GLY A 229 5.41 20.38 8.89
C GLY A 229 4.46 20.26 10.10
N PRO A 230 4.65 19.25 10.96
CA PRO A 230 3.88 19.11 12.20
C PRO A 230 4.00 20.35 13.08
N ASP A 231 2.88 20.83 13.62
CA ASP A 231 2.84 21.97 14.55
C ASP A 231 2.82 21.56 16.04
N ALA A 232 3.06 20.27 16.30
CA ALA A 232 2.99 19.60 17.61
C ALA A 232 1.56 19.38 18.16
N SER A 233 0.51 19.72 17.42
CA SER A 233 -0.86 19.29 17.72
C SER A 233 -1.23 18.01 16.95
N CYS A 234 -2.25 17.31 17.43
CA CYS A 234 -2.68 16.03 16.88
C CYS A 234 -4.19 16.03 16.64
N ASP A 235 -4.56 15.58 15.45
CA ASP A 235 -5.92 15.38 15.00
C ASP A 235 -6.19 13.88 14.84
N ALA A 236 -7.47 13.51 14.67
CA ALA A 236 -7.84 12.13 14.44
C ALA A 236 -9.02 11.93 13.49
N LEU A 237 -9.07 10.74 12.88
CA LEU A 237 -10.30 10.16 12.36
C LEU A 237 -10.81 9.13 13.37
N VAL A 238 -12.04 9.28 13.84
CA VAL A 238 -12.67 8.39 14.82
C VAL A 238 -13.84 7.66 14.18
N LEU A 239 -13.86 6.34 14.24
CA LEU A 239 -14.97 5.55 13.71
C LEU A 239 -16.21 5.69 14.60
N LYS A 240 -17.26 6.38 14.11
CA LYS A 240 -18.55 6.57 14.79
C LYS A 240 -19.70 6.24 13.83
N LYS A 241 -20.58 5.33 14.24
CA LYS A 241 -21.76 4.90 13.45
C LYS A 241 -21.37 4.54 12.01
N GLU A 242 -20.32 3.71 11.86
CA GLU A 242 -19.87 3.20 10.56
C GLU A 242 -19.27 4.26 9.60
N GLU A 243 -19.02 5.49 10.08
CA GLU A 243 -18.33 6.56 9.34
C GLU A 243 -17.11 7.04 10.14
N TRP A 244 -16.08 7.54 9.46
CA TRP A 244 -14.87 8.08 10.09
C TRP A 244 -14.97 9.60 10.24
N TRP A 245 -15.00 10.08 11.48
CA TRP A 245 -15.18 11.50 11.80
C TRP A 245 -13.85 12.17 12.12
N TYR A 246 -13.57 13.26 11.42
CA TYR A 246 -12.45 14.14 11.71
C TYR A 246 -12.71 14.87 13.02
N GLU A 247 -11.75 14.77 13.94
CA GLU A 247 -11.71 15.48 15.22
C GLU A 247 -10.41 16.26 15.32
N GLU A 248 -10.52 17.57 15.53
CA GLU A 248 -9.40 18.48 15.71
C GLU A 248 -8.96 18.54 17.17
N ASN A 249 -7.68 18.84 17.40
CA ASN A 249 -7.14 19.24 18.70
C ASN A 249 -7.45 18.22 19.82
N LEU A 250 -7.02 16.97 19.65
CA LEU A 250 -7.06 16.02 20.74
C LEU A 250 -6.11 16.49 21.84
N THR A 251 -6.63 17.18 22.86
CA THR A 251 -5.92 17.37 24.13
C THR A 251 -5.72 16.00 24.77
N ASN A 252 -4.49 15.69 25.14
CA ASN A 252 -4.15 14.52 25.96
C ASN A 252 -5.00 14.46 27.24
#